data_AF-A0A941G6S6-F1
#
_entry.id   AF-A0A941G6S6-F1
#
_cell.length_a   1.000
_cell.length_b   1.000
_cell.length_c   1.000
_cell.angle_alpha   90.00
_cell.angle_beta   90.00
_cell.angle_gamma   90.00
#
_symmetry.space_group_name_H-M   'P 1'
#
loop_
_entity.id
_entity.type
_entity.pdbx_description
1 polymer ?
#
loop_
_entity_poly.entity_id
_entity_poly.type
_entity_poly.pdbx_seq_one_letter_code
_entity_poly.pdbx_strand_id
1 'polypeptide(L)'
;MAILKRLTPEQLAQDYTHYGRMYKIVPVYLGDPYGECRVAVRNWWPEWTLDAADWVWSGAVACMQAINPEFEHPGFMIAIDGELKH
;
A
#
# COMPACT_ATOMS: atom_id res chain seq x y z
N MET A 1 9.33 13.28 -8.56
CA MET A 1 8.85 12.75 -9.86
C MET A 1 9.56 11.44 -10.14
N ALA A 2 9.04 10.33 -9.61
CA ALA A 2 9.71 9.03 -9.62
C ALA A 2 8.93 7.95 -10.37
N ILE A 3 8.42 8.32 -11.55
CA ILE A 3 8.34 7.36 -12.68
C ILE A 3 9.75 6.76 -12.99
N LEU A 4 10.82 7.38 -12.45
CA LEU A 4 12.23 7.01 -12.62
C LEU A 4 12.90 6.30 -11.42
N LYS A 5 12.33 6.26 -10.20
CA LYS A 5 12.92 5.47 -9.08
C LYS A 5 12.32 4.07 -9.07
N ARG A 6 12.69 3.29 -10.08
CA ARG A 6 12.42 1.84 -10.07
C ARG A 6 13.34 1.21 -9.03
N LEU A 7 12.77 0.47 -8.09
CA LEU A 7 13.56 -0.38 -7.21
C LEU A 7 14.28 -1.41 -8.07
N THR A 8 15.59 -1.53 -7.91
CA THR A 8 16.34 -2.60 -8.58
C THR A 8 15.96 -3.95 -7.97
N PRO A 9 16.16 -5.07 -8.69
CA PRO A 9 15.93 -6.40 -8.14
C PRO A 9 16.71 -6.65 -6.85
N GLU A 10 17.93 -6.11 -6.75
CA GLU A 10 18.78 -6.21 -5.57
C GLU A 10 18.19 -5.46 -4.36
N GLN A 11 17.67 -4.25 -4.55
CA GLN A 11 16.99 -3.51 -3.49
C GLN A 11 15.69 -4.20 -3.06
N LEU A 12 14.95 -4.76 -4.03
CA LEU A 12 13.78 -5.57 -3.76
C LEU A 12 14.12 -6.79 -2.91
N ALA A 13 15.23 -7.46 -3.19
CA ALA A 13 15.69 -8.62 -2.42
C ALA A 13 16.24 -8.30 -1.04
N GLN A 14 16.79 -7.10 -0.87
CA GLN A 14 17.39 -6.69 0.39
C GLN A 14 16.37 -6.11 1.37
N ASP A 15 15.42 -5.31 0.87
CA ASP A 15 14.52 -4.52 1.72
C ASP A 15 13.06 -5.00 1.73
N TYR A 16 12.65 -5.89 0.82
CA TYR A 16 11.26 -6.33 0.69
C TYR A 16 11.13 -7.86 0.64
N THR A 17 10.16 -8.40 1.38
CA THR A 17 9.97 -9.86 1.51
C THR A 17 8.66 -10.35 0.92
N HIS A 18 7.65 -9.48 0.86
CA HIS A 18 6.31 -9.80 0.40
C HIS A 18 5.82 -8.79 -0.63
N TYR A 19 4.78 -9.17 -1.35
CA TYR A 19 4.00 -8.25 -2.18
C TYR A 19 2.52 -8.37 -1.85
N GLY A 20 1.79 -7.29 -2.09
CA GLY A 20 0.39 -7.21 -1.74
C GLY A 20 -0.32 -6.05 -2.40
N ARG A 21 -1.49 -5.74 -1.85
CA ARG A 21 -2.35 -4.64 -2.28
C ARG A 21 -2.79 -3.79 -1.10
N MET A 22 -2.47 -2.50 -1.15
CA MET A 22 -3.00 -1.51 -0.24
C MET A 22 -4.37 -1.03 -0.71
N TYR A 23 -5.31 -0.87 0.22
CA TYR A 23 -6.74 -0.61 -0.03
C TYR A 23 -7.38 -1.60 -1.03
N LYS A 24 -6.82 -2.82 -1.16
CA LYS A 24 -7.19 -3.84 -2.17
C LYS A 24 -7.03 -3.40 -3.64
N ILE A 25 -6.49 -2.22 -3.91
CA ILE A 25 -6.44 -1.62 -5.25
C ILE A 25 -4.99 -1.37 -5.68
N VAL A 26 -4.16 -0.79 -4.81
CA VAL A 26 -2.81 -0.34 -5.16
C VAL A 26 -1.80 -1.43 -4.87
N PRO A 27 -1.09 -1.98 -5.88
CA PRO A 27 -0.08 -3.00 -5.64
C PRO A 27 1.17 -2.39 -5.00
N VAL A 28 1.63 -3.04 -3.94
CA VAL A 28 2.75 -2.60 -3.12
C VAL A 28 3.70 -3.75 -2.82
N TYR A 29 4.97 -3.42 -2.61
CA TYR A 29 5.96 -4.27 -1.98
C TYR A 29 5.95 -4.03 -0.47
N LEU A 30 6.14 -5.10 0.29
CA LEU A 30 6.08 -5.12 1.75
C LEU A 30 7.38 -5.71 2.30
N GLY A 31 8.10 -4.93 3.08
CA GLY A 31 9.26 -5.38 3.85
C GLY A 31 8.83 -5.65 5.28
N ASP A 32 9.16 -6.86 5.78
CA ASP A 32 8.89 -7.29 7.16
C ASP A 32 7.47 -6.96 7.66
N PRO A 33 6.41 -7.61 7.13
CA PRO A 33 5.02 -7.27 7.43
C PRO A 33 4.63 -7.47 8.91
N TYR A 34 5.44 -8.17 9.69
CA TYR A 34 5.20 -8.44 11.11
C TYR A 34 6.07 -7.60 12.07
N GLY A 35 7.01 -6.82 11.53
CA GLY A 35 7.91 -5.95 12.28
C GLY A 35 7.77 -4.49 11.84
N GLU A 36 8.88 -3.87 11.45
CA GLU A 36 8.88 -2.50 10.93
C GLU A 36 8.42 -2.50 9.47
N CYS A 37 7.11 -2.59 9.25
CA CYS A 37 6.51 -2.77 7.94
C CYS A 37 6.89 -1.64 6.98
N ARG A 38 7.74 -1.94 6.00
CA ARG A 38 8.14 -1.02 4.93
C ARG A 38 7.23 -1.22 3.74
N VAL A 39 6.64 -0.14 3.25
CA VAL A 39 5.73 -0.20 2.08
C VAL A 39 6.30 0.64 0.95
N ALA A 40 6.32 0.08 -0.26
CA ALA A 40 6.63 0.83 -1.47
C ALA A 40 5.69 0.48 -2.61
N VAL A 41 5.38 1.46 -3.46
CA VAL A 41 4.58 1.24 -4.67
C VAL A 41 5.29 0.28 -5.60
N ARG A 42 4.53 -0.64 -6.22
CA ARG A 42 5.11 -1.60 -7.17
C ARG A 42 5.74 -0.87 -8.35
N ASN A 43 6.85 -1.39 -8.87
CA ASN A 43 7.42 -0.89 -10.12
C ASN A 43 6.34 -0.86 -11.21
N TRP A 44 6.36 0.17 -12.06
CA TRP A 44 5.34 0.48 -13.09
C TRP A 44 4.03 1.09 -12.60
N TRP A 45 3.90 1.37 -11.31
CA TRP A 45 2.80 2.17 -10.77
C TRP A 45 3.27 3.58 -10.40
N PRO A 46 2.47 4.62 -10.65
CA PRO A 46 2.81 5.98 -10.23
C PRO A 46 2.89 6.12 -8.71
N GLU A 47 3.86 6.88 -8.20
CA GLU A 47 4.02 7.10 -6.75
C GLU A 47 2.76 7.67 -6.08
N TRP A 48 2.08 8.59 -6.78
CA TRP A 48 0.85 9.24 -6.30
C TRP A 48 -0.32 8.26 -6.15
N THR A 49 -0.22 7.02 -6.63
CA THR A 49 -1.33 6.07 -6.53
C THR A 49 -1.65 5.72 -5.08
N LEU A 50 -0.66 5.68 -4.19
CA LEU A 50 -0.92 5.52 -2.75
C LEU A 50 -1.61 6.75 -2.16
N ASP A 51 -1.11 7.95 -2.47
CA ASP A 51 -1.71 9.20 -1.99
C ASP A 51 -3.15 9.37 -2.48
N ALA A 52 -3.41 9.06 -3.76
CA ALA A 52 -4.75 9.11 -4.33
C ALA A 52 -5.67 8.05 -3.73
N ALA A 53 -5.17 6.83 -3.48
CA ALA A 53 -5.97 5.79 -2.83
C ALA A 53 -6.28 6.14 -1.38
N ASP A 54 -5.35 6.74 -0.65
CA ASP A 54 -5.58 7.24 0.70
C ASP A 54 -6.61 8.37 0.72
N TRP A 55 -6.54 9.29 -0.24
CA TRP A 55 -7.50 10.40 -0.34
C TRP A 55 -8.92 9.89 -0.64
N VAL A 56 -9.06 8.94 -1.57
CA VAL A 56 -10.34 8.28 -1.88
C VAL A 56 -10.86 7.50 -0.68
N TRP A 57 -10.00 6.77 0.03
CA TRP A 57 -10.37 6.00 1.21
C TRP A 57 -10.86 6.91 2.35
N SER A 58 -10.10 7.96 2.65
CA SER A 58 -10.45 8.96 3.66
C SER A 58 -11.78 9.65 3.33
N GLY A 59 -12.00 9.99 2.06
CA GLY A 59 -13.29 10.53 1.60
C GLY A 59 -14.44 9.55 1.80
N ALA A 60 -14.25 8.27 1.46
CA ALA A 60 -15.25 7.23 1.65
C ALA A 60 -15.59 7.01 3.13
N VAL A 61 -14.58 6.98 4.02
CA VAL A 61 -14.79 6.87 5.46
C VAL A 61 -15.52 8.09 6.01
N ALA A 62 -15.13 9.30 5.61
CA ALA A 62 -15.82 10.52 6.03
C ALA A 62 -17.30 10.52 5.62
N CYS A 63 -17.63 10.07 4.40
CA CYS A 63 -19.01 9.89 3.97
C CYS A 63 -19.76 8.84 4.81
N MET A 64 -19.13 7.71 5.12
CA MET A 64 -19.75 6.68 5.96
C MET A 64 -19.96 7.15 7.40
N GLN A 65 -19.02 7.91 7.98
CA GLN A 65 -19.16 8.50 9.31
C GLN A 65 -20.26 9.57 9.35
N ALA A 66 -20.45 10.32 8.27
CA ALA A 66 -21.56 11.26 8.16
C ALA A 66 -22.93 10.58 8.14
N ILE A 67 -23.02 9.34 7.64
CA ILE A 67 -24.26 8.55 7.61
C ILE A 67 -24.42 7.74 8.91
N ASN A 68 -23.33 7.22 9.46
CA ASN A 68 -23.28 6.44 10.70
C ASN A 68 -22.14 6.92 11.59
N PRO A 69 -22.42 7.78 12.60
CA PRO A 69 -21.40 8.35 13.48
C PRO A 69 -20.62 7.32 14.32
N GLU A 70 -21.17 6.11 14.51
CA GLU A 70 -20.50 5.01 15.23
C GLU A 70 -19.58 4.18 14.33
N PHE A 71 -19.46 4.54 13.04
CA PHE A 71 -18.58 3.85 12.10
C PHE A 71 -17.10 4.11 12.46
N GLU A 72 -16.48 3.08 13.04
CA GLU A 72 -15.05 3.09 13.34
C GLU A 72 -14.23 3.02 12.06
N HIS A 73 -13.24 3.90 11.93
CA HIS A 73 -12.37 3.93 10.75
C HIS A 73 -11.68 2.57 10.61
N PRO A 74 -11.83 1.82 9.49
CA PRO A 74 -11.31 0.44 9.37
C PRO A 74 -9.78 0.34 9.29
N GLY A 75 -9.05 1.38 9.71
CA GLY A 75 -7.62 1.54 9.50
C GLY A 75 -7.21 1.48 8.03
N PHE A 76 -5.94 1.14 7.82
CA PHE A 76 -5.36 0.88 6.51
C PHE A 76 -5.52 -0.60 6.18
N MET A 77 -6.15 -0.92 5.05
CA MET A 77 -6.26 -2.30 4.59
C MET A 77 -5.04 -2.67 3.76
N ILE A 78 -4.22 -3.59 4.25
CA ILE A 78 -3.13 -4.21 3.50
C ILE A 78 -3.48 -5.69 3.30
N ALA A 79 -3.66 -6.09 2.05
CA ALA A 79 -3.79 -7.49 1.68
C ALA A 79 -2.42 -8.01 1.25
N ILE A 80 -1.89 -9.02 1.94
CA ILE A 80 -0.66 -9.70 1.54
C ILE A 80 -1.06 -10.78 0.52
N ASP A 81 -0.57 -10.64 -0.72
CA ASP A 81 -0.88 -11.58 -1.80
C ASP A 81 0.09 -12.76 -1.83
N GLY A 82 1.34 -12.57 -1.38
CA GLY A 82 2.33 -13.63 -1.25
C GLY A 82 3.74 -13.13 -1.00
N GLU A 83 4.68 -14.07 -0.92
CA GLU A 83 6.11 -13.81 -0.77
C GLU A 83 6.76 -13.46 -2.12
N LEU A 84 7.69 -12.51 -2.10
CA LEU A 84 8.55 -12.22 -3.25
C LEU A 84 9.48 -13.42 -3.46
N LYS A 85 9.39 -14.07 -4.62
CA LYS A 85 10.38 -15.05 -5.05
C LYS A 85 11.55 -14.31 -5.68
N HIS A 86 12.71 -14.39 -5.03
CA HIS A 86 13.99 -13.89 -5.57
C HIS A 86 14.59 -14.89 -6.55
#